data_AF-G4Q4T5-F1
#
_entry.id   AF-G4Q4T5-F1
#
_cell.length_a   1.000
_cell.length_b   1.000
_cell.length_c   1.000
_cell.angle_alpha   90.00
_cell.angle_beta   90.00
_cell.angle_gamma   90.00
#
_symmetry.space_group_name_H-M   'P 1'
#
loop_
_entity.id
_entity.type
_entity.pdbx_description
1 polymer ?
#
loop_
_entity_poly.entity_id
_entity_poly.type
_entity_poly.pdbx_seq_one_letter_code
_entity_poly.pdbx_strand_id
1 'polypeptide(L)'
;MTIQTNLNDRKELARRMIPFNRNEKLHYTGTPAFAYEGQGFRILRSGDIECDDEKTEAAITDFLQEAGILPQPKPEEGTETEVTQEPTQQDETPESEALPQTEPDKMEIKVPNDGMDGAQLRNLVFMLHAQQYLLNRAAGHENIHVPDRLVEDLKEEPGTDRTSFFAIYQNYGKEGRGFLIAADTVTFYFSATGNAVKNRALIELAAFIVSAAKKAKRVQPATRKPENEKYYLRMWLLRIGMGTRASHESRMALLKDLNGWSAFRTEEEAMAHARKQKERRHQNL
;
A
#
# COMPACT_ATOMS: atom_id res chain seq x y z
N MET A 1 16.94 5.43 -32.86
CA MET A 1 15.96 4.37 -33.24
C MET A 1 15.09 4.08 -32.04
N THR A 2 13.86 3.58 -32.20
CA THR A 2 12.89 3.49 -31.09
C THR A 2 12.27 2.10 -30.98
N ILE A 3 12.46 1.46 -29.83
CA ILE A 3 11.86 0.17 -29.48
C ILE A 3 10.55 0.43 -28.73
N GLN A 4 9.45 -0.09 -29.27
CA GLN A 4 8.15 -0.07 -28.58
C GLN A 4 8.10 -1.19 -27.55
N THR A 5 7.75 -0.85 -26.32
CA THR A 5 7.60 -1.84 -25.24
C THR A 5 6.13 -1.90 -24.79
N ASN A 6 5.64 -3.09 -24.46
CA ASN A 6 4.26 -3.27 -23.96
C ASN A 6 4.18 -3.12 -22.43
N LEU A 7 5.21 -2.55 -21.78
CA LEU A 7 5.30 -2.45 -20.33
C LEU A 7 4.86 -1.07 -19.86
N ASN A 8 3.67 -1.00 -19.25
CA ASN A 8 3.09 0.27 -18.77
C ASN A 8 3.83 0.89 -17.56
N ASP A 9 4.70 0.14 -16.87
CA ASP A 9 5.55 0.66 -15.79
C ASP A 9 6.98 0.96 -16.27
N ARG A 10 7.19 2.19 -16.76
CA ARG A 10 8.51 2.70 -17.16
C ARG A 10 9.56 2.71 -16.04
N LYS A 11 9.15 2.75 -14.77
CA LYS A 11 10.08 2.71 -13.63
C LYS A 11 10.55 1.29 -13.37
N GLU A 12 9.67 0.31 -13.59
CA GLU A 12 10.04 -1.09 -13.62
C GLU A 12 10.97 -1.39 -14.80
N LEU A 13 10.66 -0.88 -16.00
CA LEU A 13 11.53 -0.98 -17.17
C LEU A 13 12.95 -0.45 -16.86
N ALA A 14 13.05 0.74 -16.28
CA ALA A 14 14.32 1.33 -15.88
C ALA A 14 15.11 0.48 -14.86
N ARG A 15 14.42 -0.27 -13.98
CA ARG A 15 15.08 -1.20 -13.04
C ARG A 15 15.56 -2.46 -13.74
N ARG A 16 14.75 -3.02 -14.64
CA ARG A 16 15.11 -4.22 -15.41
C ARG A 16 16.25 -3.96 -16.39
N MET A 17 16.46 -2.70 -16.77
CA MET A 17 17.59 -2.26 -17.62
C MET A 17 18.89 -2.03 -16.84
N ILE A 18 18.90 -2.14 -15.50
CA ILE A 18 20.14 -1.98 -14.70
C ILE A 18 21.22 -2.99 -15.09
N PRO A 19 20.94 -4.30 -15.26
CA PRO A 19 21.97 -5.26 -15.68
C PRO A 19 22.57 -4.92 -17.05
N PHE A 20 21.72 -4.48 -18.00
CA PHE A 20 22.16 -4.01 -19.31
C PHE A 20 23.03 -2.75 -19.21
N ASN A 21 22.67 -1.82 -18.32
CA ASN A 21 23.42 -0.60 -18.03
C ASN A 21 24.64 -0.85 -17.12
N ARG A 22 25.36 -1.96 -17.32
CA ARG A 22 26.57 -2.34 -16.55
C ARG A 22 26.35 -2.39 -15.03
N ASN A 23 25.14 -2.77 -14.60
CA ASN A 23 24.68 -2.75 -13.20
C ASN A 23 24.63 -1.35 -12.55
N GLU A 24 24.63 -0.28 -13.35
CA GLU A 24 24.42 1.09 -12.87
C GLU A 24 22.95 1.52 -13.02
N LYS A 25 22.49 2.36 -12.10
CA LYS A 25 21.12 2.91 -12.15
C LYS A 25 21.01 3.96 -13.25
N LEU A 26 19.92 3.90 -14.01
CA LEU A 26 19.58 4.94 -14.98
C LEU A 26 19.28 6.28 -14.27
N HIS A 27 19.71 7.37 -14.87
CA HIS A 27 19.52 8.72 -14.37
C HIS A 27 18.15 9.27 -14.79
N TYR A 28 17.37 9.83 -13.86
CA TYR A 28 16.07 10.42 -14.19
C TYR A 28 16.20 11.91 -14.46
N THR A 29 15.90 12.33 -15.69
CA THR A 29 16.23 13.68 -16.21
C THR A 29 15.23 14.77 -15.80
N GLY A 30 14.09 14.42 -15.19
CA GLY A 30 13.11 15.39 -14.71
C GLY A 30 12.45 16.22 -15.81
N THR A 31 11.90 17.39 -15.50
CA THR A 31 11.23 18.26 -16.47
C THR A 31 12.20 18.82 -17.52
N PRO A 32 11.84 18.91 -18.82
CA PRO A 32 10.54 18.58 -19.41
C PRO A 32 10.42 17.14 -19.94
N ALA A 33 11.53 16.41 -20.07
CA ALA A 33 11.58 15.12 -20.77
C ALA A 33 11.02 13.94 -19.96
N PHE A 34 11.17 13.98 -18.63
CA PHE A 34 10.78 12.93 -17.69
C PHE A 34 11.28 11.53 -18.10
N ALA A 35 12.47 11.45 -18.69
CA ALA A 35 13.06 10.23 -19.22
C ALA A 35 14.04 9.60 -18.22
N TYR A 36 14.28 8.29 -18.38
CA TYR A 36 15.39 7.60 -17.71
C TYR A 36 16.52 7.40 -18.71
N GLU A 37 17.70 7.90 -18.40
CA GLU A 37 18.88 7.88 -19.27
C GLU A 37 19.87 6.83 -18.79
N GLY A 38 20.22 5.91 -19.69
CA GLY A 38 21.27 4.92 -19.52
C GLY A 38 22.43 5.20 -20.48
N GLN A 39 23.42 4.32 -20.49
CA GLN A 39 24.55 4.44 -21.41
C GLN A 39 24.13 4.02 -22.82
N GLY A 40 23.90 4.98 -23.72
CA GLY A 40 23.57 4.76 -25.13
C GLY A 40 22.07 4.57 -25.45
N PHE A 41 21.20 4.76 -24.45
CA PHE A 41 19.75 4.67 -24.62
C PHE A 41 19.01 5.47 -23.55
N ARG A 42 17.75 5.82 -23.84
CA ARG A 42 16.85 6.46 -22.87
C ARG A 42 15.42 5.93 -22.98
N ILE A 43 14.78 5.79 -21.83
CA ILE A 43 13.38 5.38 -21.71
C ILE A 43 12.52 6.64 -21.62
N LEU A 44 11.65 6.83 -22.61
CA LEU A 44 10.78 7.98 -22.71
C LEU A 44 9.61 7.92 -21.72
N ARG A 45 8.88 9.04 -21.64
CA ARG A 45 7.64 9.12 -20.85
C ARG A 45 6.56 8.14 -21.32
N SER A 46 6.52 7.82 -22.61
CA SER A 46 5.61 6.84 -23.20
C SER A 46 5.92 5.40 -22.80
N GLY A 47 7.14 5.10 -22.35
CA GLY A 47 7.61 3.73 -22.12
C GLY A 47 8.42 3.17 -23.31
N ASP A 48 8.55 3.91 -24.40
CA ASP A 48 9.42 3.55 -25.52
C ASP A 48 10.89 3.78 -25.18
N ILE A 49 11.77 2.95 -25.74
CA ILE A 49 13.22 3.08 -25.57
C ILE A 49 13.82 3.69 -26.83
N GLU A 50 14.41 4.87 -26.72
CA GLU A 50 15.22 5.46 -27.77
C GLU A 50 16.68 5.05 -27.59
N CYS A 51 17.28 4.51 -28.64
CA CYS A 51 18.68 4.09 -28.67
C CYS A 51 19.49 5.01 -29.60
N ASP A 52 20.73 5.28 -29.22
CA ASP A 52 21.64 6.17 -29.95
C ASP A 52 22.23 5.50 -31.20
N ASP A 53 22.33 4.16 -31.22
CA ASP A 53 22.91 3.38 -32.32
C ASP A 53 22.22 2.01 -32.52
N GLU A 54 22.31 1.48 -33.74
CA GLU A 54 21.69 0.21 -34.16
C GLU A 54 22.25 -1.01 -33.40
N LYS A 55 23.48 -0.96 -32.90
CA LYS A 55 24.07 -2.08 -32.13
C LYS A 55 23.49 -2.12 -30.72
N THR A 56 23.31 -0.96 -30.09
CA THR A 56 22.65 -0.83 -28.79
C THR A 56 21.17 -1.24 -28.88
N GLU A 57 20.49 -0.89 -29.98
CA GLU A 57 19.11 -1.32 -30.22
C GLU A 57 18.97 -2.85 -30.32
N ALA A 58 19.82 -3.52 -31.11
CA ALA A 58 19.82 -4.97 -31.23
C ALA A 58 20.11 -5.64 -29.88
N ALA A 59 21.10 -5.16 -29.14
CA ALA A 59 21.46 -5.71 -27.84
C ALA A 59 20.37 -5.52 -26.78
N ILE A 60 19.66 -4.38 -26.79
CA ILE A 60 18.50 -4.14 -25.90
C ILE A 60 17.33 -5.04 -26.30
N THR A 61 17.09 -5.23 -27.59
CA THR A 61 16.01 -6.10 -28.09
C THR A 61 16.24 -7.55 -27.68
N ASP A 62 17.46 -8.06 -27.87
CA ASP A 62 17.87 -9.41 -27.44
C ASP A 62 17.74 -9.57 -25.92
N PHE A 63 18.20 -8.59 -25.15
CA PHE A 63 18.09 -8.59 -23.69
C PHE A 63 16.62 -8.58 -23.21
N LEU A 64 15.75 -7.81 -23.86
CA LEU A 64 14.32 -7.75 -23.53
C LEU A 64 13.57 -9.03 -23.94
N GLN A 65 14.02 -9.70 -25.01
CA GLN A 65 13.50 -11.01 -25.41
C GLN A 65 13.93 -12.13 -24.44
N GLU A 66 15.20 -12.18 -24.03
CA GLU A 66 15.69 -13.13 -23.02
C GLU A 66 15.05 -12.91 -21.64
N ALA A 67 14.77 -11.66 -21.27
CA ALA A 67 14.06 -11.31 -20.04
C ALA A 67 12.54 -11.61 -20.08
N GLY A 68 12.01 -12.11 -21.21
CA GLY A 68 10.61 -12.48 -21.38
C GLY A 68 9.63 -11.29 -21.42
N ILE A 69 10.10 -10.10 -21.80
CA ILE A 69 9.32 -8.85 -21.80
C ILE A 69 8.69 -8.56 -23.17
N LEU A 70 9.12 -9.27 -24.22
CA LEU A 70 8.49 -9.22 -25.54
C LEU A 70 8.04 -10.64 -25.96
N PRO A 71 6.84 -10.79 -26.55
CA PRO A 71 6.42 -12.08 -27.09
C PRO A 71 7.40 -12.51 -28.19
N GLN A 72 7.87 -13.76 -28.12
CA GLN A 72 8.72 -14.30 -29.18
C GLN A 72 7.96 -14.32 -30.51
N PRO A 73 8.56 -13.82 -31.61
CA PRO A 73 7.97 -14.02 -32.92
C PRO A 73 8.09 -15.51 -33.30
N LYS A 74 6.95 -16.17 -33.52
CA LYS A 74 6.95 -17.43 -34.27
C LYS A 74 7.26 -17.11 -35.74
N PRO A 75 8.07 -17.93 -36.43
CA PRO A 75 8.39 -17.72 -37.84
C PRO A 75 7.14 -17.81 -38.73
N GLU A 76 7.13 -16.99 -39.77
CA GLU A 76 6.12 -16.90 -40.81
C GLU A 76 6.05 -18.18 -41.68
N GLU A 77 4.87 -18.78 -41.75
CA GLU A 77 4.31 -19.50 -42.91
C GLU A 77 2.79 -19.25 -42.80
N GLY A 78 2.03 -18.73 -43.75
CA GLY A 78 2.04 -18.95 -45.18
C GLY A 78 0.63 -19.42 -45.56
N THR A 79 -0.12 -18.54 -46.23
CA THR A 79 -1.25 -18.85 -47.15
C THR A 79 -2.62 -19.24 -46.59
N GLU A 80 -3.60 -18.55 -47.16
CA GLU A 80 -5.06 -18.72 -47.19
C GLU A 80 -5.54 -20.18 -47.33
N THR A 81 -6.63 -20.57 -46.65
CA THR A 81 -7.88 -21.05 -47.28
C THR A 81 -9.03 -21.27 -46.30
N GLU A 82 -10.22 -21.16 -46.86
CA GLU A 82 -11.57 -21.11 -46.30
C GLU A 82 -12.20 -22.51 -46.13
N VAL A 83 -13.40 -22.55 -45.52
CA VAL A 83 -14.48 -23.58 -45.57
C VAL A 83 -14.69 -24.48 -44.33
N THR A 84 -15.64 -24.05 -43.50
CA THR A 84 -16.90 -24.72 -43.05
C THR A 84 -16.90 -26.22 -42.71
N GLN A 85 -17.28 -26.56 -41.46
CA GLN A 85 -18.51 -27.32 -41.10
C GLN A 85 -18.61 -27.59 -39.57
N GLU A 86 -19.73 -27.15 -38.98
CA GLU A 86 -20.31 -27.54 -37.66
C GLU A 86 -21.08 -28.89 -37.77
N PRO A 87 -21.72 -29.47 -36.72
CA PRO A 87 -21.53 -29.36 -35.26
C PRO A 87 -21.61 -30.75 -34.55
N THR A 88 -21.22 -30.85 -33.27
CA THR A 88 -22.02 -31.66 -32.31
C THR A 88 -21.89 -31.13 -30.89
N GLN A 89 -23.05 -30.88 -30.28
CA GLN A 89 -23.29 -30.43 -28.92
C GLN A 89 -22.88 -31.51 -27.91
N GLN A 90 -22.31 -31.08 -26.77
CA GLN A 90 -22.83 -31.47 -25.46
C GLN A 90 -22.31 -30.51 -24.38
N ASP A 91 -23.27 -30.06 -23.59
CA ASP A 91 -23.20 -29.10 -22.49
C ASP A 91 -22.08 -29.38 -21.48
N GLU A 92 -21.41 -28.33 -21.02
CA GLU A 92 -21.47 -27.91 -19.61
C GLU A 92 -20.93 -26.47 -19.45
N THR A 93 -21.71 -25.68 -18.70
CA THR A 93 -21.58 -24.34 -18.10
C THR A 93 -20.20 -23.61 -18.07
N PRO A 94 -20.19 -22.26 -18.17
CA PRO A 94 -18.98 -21.47 -18.42
C PRO A 94 -18.07 -21.34 -17.20
N GLU A 95 -16.84 -21.83 -17.32
CA GLU A 95 -15.74 -21.41 -16.47
C GLU A 95 -15.44 -19.93 -16.74
N SER A 96 -15.76 -19.10 -15.75
CA SER A 96 -15.33 -17.72 -15.65
C SER A 96 -13.81 -17.66 -15.78
N GLU A 97 -13.31 -17.05 -16.85
CA GLU A 97 -11.93 -16.59 -16.99
C GLU A 97 -11.60 -15.61 -15.85
N ALA A 98 -11.16 -16.14 -14.71
CA ALA A 98 -10.52 -15.36 -13.69
C ALA A 98 -9.13 -14.99 -14.21
N LEU A 99 -9.00 -13.77 -14.73
CA LEU A 99 -7.73 -13.07 -14.86
C LEU A 99 -6.88 -13.34 -13.61
N PRO A 100 -5.58 -13.69 -13.73
CA PRO A 100 -4.74 -13.90 -12.57
C PRO A 100 -4.70 -12.60 -11.76
N GLN A 101 -5.36 -12.61 -10.60
CA GLN A 101 -5.25 -11.55 -9.62
C GLN A 101 -3.82 -11.58 -9.11
N THR A 102 -2.99 -10.63 -9.56
CA THR A 102 -1.67 -10.38 -8.96
C THR A 102 -1.91 -9.98 -7.52
N GLU A 103 -1.88 -10.96 -6.60
CA GLU A 103 -1.90 -10.70 -5.17
C GLU A 103 -0.79 -9.69 -4.88
N PRO A 104 -1.12 -8.49 -4.33
CA PRO A 104 -0.09 -7.50 -4.07
C PRO A 104 0.93 -8.08 -3.09
N ASP A 105 2.20 -7.76 -3.30
CA ASP A 105 3.28 -8.16 -2.40
C ASP A 105 2.94 -7.72 -0.97
N LYS A 106 2.73 -8.68 -0.05
CA LYS A 106 2.26 -8.44 1.32
C LYS A 106 3.45 -8.38 2.26
N MET A 107 3.56 -7.26 2.97
CA MET A 107 4.50 -7.07 4.06
C MET A 107 3.95 -7.69 5.35
N GLU A 108 4.71 -8.62 5.93
CA GLU A 108 4.48 -9.22 7.23
C GLU A 108 5.31 -8.52 8.32
N ILE A 109 4.64 -7.95 9.33
CA ILE A 109 5.30 -7.25 10.44
C ILE A 109 4.98 -7.97 11.75
N LYS A 110 6.00 -8.56 12.37
CA LYS A 110 5.88 -9.23 13.67
C LYS A 110 6.31 -8.29 14.78
N VAL A 111 5.41 -8.04 15.72
CA VAL A 111 5.65 -7.23 16.91
C VAL A 111 5.45 -8.12 18.15
N PRO A 112 6.42 -8.25 19.05
CA PRO A 112 6.22 -8.93 20.31
C PRO A 112 5.08 -8.29 21.11
N ASN A 113 4.21 -9.12 21.70
CA ASN A 113 3.16 -8.60 22.59
C ASN A 113 3.68 -8.39 24.03
N ASP A 114 4.92 -8.80 24.32
CA ASP A 114 5.63 -8.58 25.58
C ASP A 114 4.80 -8.98 26.82
N GLY A 115 4.10 -10.11 26.77
CA GLY A 115 3.34 -10.62 27.91
C GLY A 115 2.06 -9.84 28.19
N MET A 116 1.42 -9.28 27.16
CA MET A 116 0.08 -8.71 27.28
C MET A 116 -0.90 -9.69 27.94
N ASP A 117 -1.74 -9.17 28.85
CA ASP A 117 -2.89 -9.88 29.40
C ASP A 117 -4.13 -9.80 28.48
N GLY A 118 -5.22 -10.48 28.85
CA GLY A 118 -6.45 -10.50 28.05
C GLY A 118 -7.07 -9.11 27.87
N ALA A 119 -7.00 -8.27 28.90
CA ALA A 119 -7.51 -6.90 28.82
C ALA A 119 -6.71 -6.02 27.85
N GLN A 120 -5.39 -6.17 27.81
CA GLN A 120 -4.52 -5.46 26.89
C GLN A 120 -4.67 -5.95 25.44
N LEU A 121 -4.85 -7.26 25.23
CA LEU A 121 -5.16 -7.83 23.91
C LEU A 121 -6.54 -7.36 23.42
N ARG A 122 -7.53 -7.30 24.30
CA ARG A 122 -8.84 -6.70 24.00
C ARG A 122 -8.70 -5.22 23.59
N ASN A 123 -7.90 -4.45 24.31
CA ASN A 123 -7.63 -3.04 23.95
C ASN A 123 -6.99 -2.91 22.58
N LEU A 124 -6.12 -3.85 22.18
CA LEU A 124 -5.54 -3.89 20.84
C LEU A 124 -6.63 -4.08 19.78
N VAL A 125 -7.50 -5.10 19.94
CA VAL A 125 -8.62 -5.34 19.01
C VAL A 125 -9.52 -4.10 18.91
N PHE A 126 -9.88 -3.49 20.04
CA PHE A 126 -10.70 -2.28 20.07
C PHE A 126 -10.02 -1.10 19.38
N MET A 127 -8.71 -0.95 19.54
CA MET A 127 -7.95 0.12 18.91
C MET A 127 -7.90 -0.06 17.39
N LEU A 128 -7.67 -1.30 16.92
CA LEU A 128 -7.68 -1.64 15.51
C LEU A 128 -9.06 -1.40 14.92
N HIS A 129 -10.12 -1.88 15.57
CA HIS A 129 -11.49 -1.68 15.11
C HIS A 129 -11.83 -0.18 15.00
N ALA A 130 -11.55 0.60 16.04
CA ALA A 130 -11.86 2.03 16.05
C ALA A 130 -11.16 2.82 14.94
N GLN A 131 -9.98 2.37 14.51
CA GLN A 131 -9.12 3.08 13.57
C GLN A 131 -9.05 2.42 12.18
N GLN A 132 -9.65 1.25 11.97
CA GLN A 132 -9.50 0.45 10.74
C GLN A 132 -9.76 1.26 9.47
N TYR A 133 -10.76 2.16 9.49
CA TYR A 133 -11.02 3.10 8.39
C TYR A 133 -9.78 3.95 8.08
N LEU A 134 -9.28 4.73 9.05
CA LEU A 134 -8.15 5.62 8.82
C LEU A 134 -6.84 4.88 8.56
N LEU A 135 -6.65 3.70 9.17
CA LEU A 135 -5.48 2.85 8.94
C LEU A 135 -5.43 2.36 7.49
N ASN A 136 -6.57 1.90 6.95
CA ASN A 136 -6.66 1.46 5.56
C ASN A 136 -6.51 2.63 4.58
N ARG A 137 -7.13 3.78 4.88
CA ARG A 137 -6.95 5.01 4.09
C ARG A 137 -5.48 5.45 4.07
N ALA A 138 -4.80 5.43 5.20
CA ALA A 138 -3.38 5.79 5.29
C ALA A 138 -2.50 4.80 4.52
N ALA A 139 -2.79 3.50 4.58
CA ALA A 139 -2.05 2.48 3.85
C ALA A 139 -2.34 2.50 2.34
N GLY A 140 -3.51 2.99 1.93
CA GLY A 140 -3.96 3.04 0.53
C GLY A 140 -4.67 1.76 0.05
N HIS A 141 -4.84 0.78 0.94
CA HIS A 141 -5.49 -0.51 0.65
C HIS A 141 -6.34 -0.94 1.86
N GLU A 142 -7.37 -1.76 1.63
CA GLU A 142 -8.17 -2.38 2.68
C GLU A 142 -7.42 -3.55 3.34
N ASN A 143 -6.43 -3.23 4.16
CA ASN A 143 -5.57 -4.23 4.79
C ASN A 143 -6.22 -4.83 6.05
N ILE A 144 -6.67 -3.97 6.96
CA ILE A 144 -7.17 -4.36 8.28
C ILE A 144 -8.69 -4.39 8.28
N HIS A 145 -9.27 -5.50 8.72
CA HIS A 145 -10.69 -5.62 9.01
C HIS A 145 -10.88 -6.35 10.34
N VAL A 146 -11.50 -5.67 11.30
CA VAL A 146 -11.93 -6.26 12.56
C VAL A 146 -13.45 -6.44 12.50
N PRO A 147 -13.98 -7.66 12.66
CA PRO A 147 -15.43 -7.89 12.65
C PRO A 147 -16.13 -7.18 13.82
N ASP A 148 -17.32 -6.63 13.57
CA ASP A 148 -18.12 -5.97 14.62
C ASP A 148 -18.50 -6.96 15.74
N ARG A 149 -18.84 -8.21 15.37
CA ARG A 149 -19.20 -9.27 16.33
C ARG A 149 -18.08 -9.63 17.30
N LEU A 150 -16.83 -9.68 16.82
CA LEU A 150 -15.67 -9.87 17.71
C LEU A 150 -15.59 -8.77 18.78
N VAL A 151 -15.93 -7.53 18.42
CA VAL A 151 -15.95 -6.41 19.36
C VAL A 151 -17.13 -6.49 20.33
N GLU A 152 -18.28 -6.97 19.88
CA GLU A 152 -19.47 -7.20 20.71
C GLU A 152 -19.20 -8.27 21.77
N ASP A 153 -18.75 -9.45 21.36
CA ASP A 153 -18.43 -10.55 22.27
C ASP A 153 -17.37 -10.14 23.30
N LEU A 154 -16.32 -9.43 22.86
CA LEU A 154 -15.27 -8.93 23.76
C LEU A 154 -15.75 -7.81 24.70
N LYS A 155 -16.89 -7.17 24.46
CA LYS A 155 -17.51 -6.22 25.41
C LYS A 155 -18.34 -6.95 26.45
N GLU A 156 -19.10 -7.95 26.03
CA GLU A 156 -20.00 -8.73 26.88
C GLU A 156 -19.21 -9.63 27.84
N GLU A 157 -18.18 -10.28 27.31
CA GLU A 157 -17.27 -11.16 28.03
C GLU A 157 -15.86 -10.58 27.99
N PRO A 158 -15.57 -9.55 28.81
CA PRO A 158 -14.32 -8.83 28.70
C PRO A 158 -13.09 -9.71 28.92
N GLY A 159 -13.17 -10.83 29.67
CA GLY A 159 -12.07 -11.79 29.83
C GLY A 159 -10.74 -11.12 30.18
N THR A 160 -10.45 -10.89 31.46
CA THR A 160 -9.22 -10.14 31.82
C THR A 160 -7.94 -10.97 31.63
N ASP A 161 -8.06 -12.29 31.59
CA ASP A 161 -6.95 -13.21 31.35
C ASP A 161 -6.82 -13.61 29.87
N ARG A 162 -5.65 -14.15 29.52
CA ARG A 162 -5.31 -14.51 28.14
C ARG A 162 -6.15 -15.67 27.62
N THR A 163 -6.48 -16.65 28.47
CA THR A 163 -7.22 -17.85 28.06
C THR A 163 -8.62 -17.47 27.62
N SER A 164 -9.31 -16.65 28.42
CA SER A 164 -10.64 -16.14 28.10
C SER A 164 -10.63 -15.31 26.80
N PHE A 165 -9.63 -14.45 26.62
CA PHE A 165 -9.48 -13.68 25.36
C PHE A 165 -9.34 -14.60 24.13
N PHE A 166 -8.44 -15.60 24.19
CA PHE A 166 -8.19 -16.48 23.05
C PHE A 166 -9.38 -17.40 22.74
N ALA A 167 -10.14 -17.81 23.76
CA ALA A 167 -11.37 -18.59 23.58
C ALA A 167 -12.39 -17.87 22.69
N ILE A 168 -12.51 -16.54 22.83
CA ILE A 168 -13.37 -15.70 21.98
C ILE A 168 -12.69 -15.44 20.63
N TYR A 169 -11.43 -14.97 20.66
CA TYR A 169 -10.72 -14.51 19.46
C TYR A 169 -10.59 -15.57 18.37
N GLN A 170 -10.34 -16.83 18.74
CA GLN A 170 -10.16 -17.93 17.79
C GLN A 170 -11.40 -18.21 16.92
N ASN A 171 -12.60 -17.85 17.40
CA ASN A 171 -13.84 -18.02 16.65
C ASN A 171 -13.89 -17.12 15.40
N TYR A 172 -13.09 -16.05 15.38
CA TYR A 172 -13.08 -15.02 14.34
C TYR A 172 -11.87 -15.11 13.39
N GLY A 173 -11.08 -16.18 13.47
CA GLY A 173 -9.83 -16.31 12.69
C GLY A 173 -10.00 -16.27 11.17
N LYS A 174 -11.20 -16.60 10.66
CA LYS A 174 -11.53 -16.53 9.22
C LYS A 174 -12.17 -15.19 8.79
N GLU A 175 -12.71 -14.44 9.74
CA GLU A 175 -13.45 -13.19 9.48
C GLU A 175 -12.53 -11.96 9.59
N GLY A 176 -11.61 -11.98 10.56
CA GLY A 176 -10.59 -10.92 10.69
C GLY A 176 -9.56 -10.95 9.57
N ARG A 177 -9.13 -9.76 9.11
CA ARG A 177 -8.10 -9.62 8.07
C ARG A 177 -7.04 -8.59 8.46
N GLY A 178 -5.82 -8.78 7.96
CA GLY A 178 -4.71 -7.83 8.12
C GLY A 178 -3.95 -7.90 9.45
N PHE A 179 -4.36 -8.79 10.36
CA PHE A 179 -3.64 -9.01 11.61
C PHE A 179 -3.88 -10.42 12.16
N LEU A 180 -2.93 -10.91 12.95
CA LEU A 180 -3.02 -12.16 13.71
C LEU A 180 -2.43 -11.91 15.11
N ILE A 181 -3.19 -12.27 16.14
CA ILE A 181 -2.73 -12.24 17.53
C ILE A 181 -2.42 -13.68 17.94
N ALA A 182 -1.15 -13.96 18.21
CA ALA A 182 -0.67 -15.22 18.76
C ALA A 182 -0.28 -15.03 20.24
N ALA A 183 0.16 -16.12 20.89
CA ALA A 183 0.47 -16.12 22.31
C ALA A 183 1.51 -15.04 22.70
N ASP A 184 2.54 -14.84 21.89
CA ASP A 184 3.71 -14.02 22.17
C ASP A 184 3.93 -12.90 21.15
N THR A 185 3.21 -12.94 20.02
CA THR A 185 3.40 -12.04 18.89
C THR A 185 2.09 -11.51 18.33
N VAL A 186 2.12 -10.28 17.83
CA VAL A 186 1.09 -9.69 16.99
C VAL A 186 1.70 -9.51 15.60
N THR A 187 1.09 -10.12 14.60
CA THR A 187 1.51 -10.01 13.21
C THR A 187 0.55 -9.10 12.47
N PHE A 188 1.06 -8.15 11.71
CA PHE A 188 0.28 -7.30 10.81
C PHE A 188 0.63 -7.62 9.35
N TYR A 189 -0.38 -7.60 8.49
CA TYR A 189 -0.22 -7.80 7.06
C TYR A 189 -0.68 -6.54 6.33
N PHE A 190 0.25 -5.88 5.63
CA PHE A 190 -0.06 -4.72 4.80
C PHE A 190 0.41 -4.96 3.38
N SER A 191 -0.38 -4.53 2.41
CA SER A 191 0.06 -4.47 1.01
C SER A 191 1.25 -3.50 0.88
N ALA A 192 2.31 -3.92 0.19
CA ALA A 192 3.46 -3.07 -0.06
C ALA A 192 3.06 -1.86 -0.92
N THR A 193 3.39 -0.66 -0.46
CA THR A 193 2.91 0.58 -1.08
C THR A 193 3.76 1.06 -2.26
N GLY A 194 4.80 0.31 -2.65
CA GLY A 194 5.83 0.74 -3.61
C GLY A 194 6.70 1.92 -3.13
N ASN A 195 6.47 2.43 -1.90
CA ASN A 195 7.17 3.55 -1.30
C ASN A 195 7.85 3.10 0.01
N ALA A 196 9.19 3.09 0.01
CA ALA A 196 9.98 2.63 1.15
C ALA A 196 9.72 3.44 2.44
N VAL A 197 9.50 4.76 2.33
CA VAL A 197 9.21 5.62 3.49
C VAL A 197 7.83 5.28 4.07
N LYS A 198 6.83 5.05 3.20
CA LYS A 198 5.49 4.68 3.63
C LYS A 198 5.45 3.26 4.22
N ASN A 199 6.17 2.31 3.65
CA ASN A 199 6.33 0.96 4.22
C ASN A 199 7.00 1.01 5.60
N ARG A 200 8.09 1.78 5.74
CA ARG A 200 8.72 2.04 7.05
C ARG A 200 7.72 2.64 8.04
N ALA A 201 6.91 3.59 7.61
CA ALA A 201 5.90 4.22 8.46
C ALA A 201 4.84 3.22 8.96
N LEU A 202 4.44 2.27 8.12
CA LEU A 202 3.53 1.18 8.52
C LEU A 202 4.18 0.21 9.53
N ILE A 203 5.47 -0.10 9.36
CA ILE A 203 6.24 -0.89 10.33
C ILE A 203 6.28 -0.19 11.70
N GLU A 204 6.65 1.09 11.72
CA GLU A 204 6.68 1.88 12.96
C GLU A 204 5.28 1.97 13.58
N LEU A 205 4.26 2.21 12.77
CA LEU A 205 2.86 2.29 13.21
C LEU A 205 2.41 1.01 13.92
N ALA A 206 2.71 -0.18 13.38
CA ALA A 206 2.39 -1.46 13.99
C ALA A 206 2.99 -1.57 15.41
N ALA A 207 4.26 -1.21 15.56
CA ALA A 207 4.93 -1.21 16.87
C ALA A 207 4.28 -0.22 17.86
N PHE A 208 3.95 0.99 17.40
CA PHE A 208 3.28 1.99 18.25
C PHE A 208 1.86 1.58 18.65
N ILE A 209 1.10 0.93 17.78
CA ILE A 209 -0.24 0.41 18.10
C ILE A 209 -0.16 -0.61 19.23
N VAL A 210 0.73 -1.61 19.14
CA VAL A 210 0.91 -2.63 20.18
C VAL A 210 1.36 -1.99 21.48
N SER A 211 2.36 -1.09 21.44
CA SER A 211 2.83 -0.37 22.63
C SER A 211 1.72 0.45 23.30
N ALA A 212 0.90 1.14 22.50
CA ALA A 212 -0.20 1.96 22.99
C ALA A 212 -1.34 1.10 23.58
N ALA A 213 -1.68 -0.02 22.94
CA ALA A 213 -2.68 -0.95 23.46
C ALA A 213 -2.28 -1.53 24.83
N LYS A 214 -0.99 -1.87 25.01
CA LYS A 214 -0.46 -2.37 26.29
C LYS A 214 -0.62 -1.37 27.43
N LYS A 215 -0.40 -0.08 27.13
CA LYS A 215 -0.45 1.01 28.11
C LYS A 215 -1.86 1.54 28.34
N ALA A 216 -2.79 1.29 27.42
CA ALA A 216 -4.15 1.80 27.52
C ALA A 216 -4.90 1.13 28.67
N LYS A 217 -5.57 1.93 29.49
CA LYS A 217 -6.50 1.41 30.52
C LYS A 217 -7.88 1.09 29.92
N ARG A 218 -8.33 1.89 28.95
CA ARG A 218 -9.61 1.77 28.25
C ARG A 218 -9.46 2.25 26.82
N VAL A 219 -10.16 1.60 25.89
CA VAL A 219 -10.21 1.97 24.47
C VAL A 219 -11.67 1.94 24.01
N GLN A 220 -12.12 3.01 23.34
CA GLN A 220 -13.44 3.02 22.71
C GLN A 220 -13.34 2.37 21.34
N PRO A 221 -14.08 1.27 21.06
CA PRO A 221 -13.92 0.55 19.80
C PRO A 221 -14.68 1.17 18.62
N ALA A 222 -15.58 2.13 18.83
CA ALA A 222 -16.43 2.65 17.76
C ALA A 222 -15.60 3.23 16.58
N THR A 223 -15.81 2.67 15.39
CA THR A 223 -15.19 3.12 14.14
C THR A 223 -15.66 4.53 13.82
N ARG A 224 -14.72 5.41 13.47
CA ARG A 224 -15.02 6.79 13.05
C ARG A 224 -14.60 6.99 11.59
N LYS A 225 -15.49 7.61 10.82
CA LYS A 225 -15.24 8.06 9.44
C LYS A 225 -15.30 9.59 9.39
N PRO A 226 -14.28 10.29 9.91
CA PRO A 226 -14.28 11.75 9.91
C PRO A 226 -14.07 12.29 8.50
N GLU A 227 -14.72 13.40 8.18
CA GLU A 227 -14.53 14.11 6.91
C GLU A 227 -13.08 14.60 6.74
N ASN A 228 -12.49 15.18 7.80
CA ASN A 228 -11.10 15.60 7.83
C ASN A 228 -10.18 14.48 8.37
N GLU A 229 -9.89 13.51 7.51
CA GLU A 229 -9.04 12.36 7.82
C GLU A 229 -7.66 12.76 8.37
N LYS A 230 -7.00 13.77 7.78
CA LYS A 230 -5.66 14.23 8.19
C LYS A 230 -5.63 14.70 9.63
N TYR A 231 -6.58 15.54 10.04
CA TYR A 231 -6.63 16.06 11.40
C TYR A 231 -6.76 14.93 12.43
N TYR A 232 -7.75 14.06 12.23
CA TYR A 232 -8.05 13.03 13.21
C TYR A 232 -6.96 11.96 13.27
N LEU A 233 -6.43 11.51 12.12
CA LEU A 233 -5.34 10.56 12.14
C LEU A 233 -4.11 11.18 12.80
N ARG A 234 -3.74 12.43 12.47
CA ARG A 234 -2.60 13.09 13.12
C ARG A 234 -2.76 13.13 14.63
N MET A 235 -3.91 13.58 15.14
CA MET A 235 -4.15 13.66 16.58
C MET A 235 -4.06 12.29 17.26
N TRP A 236 -4.53 11.23 16.58
CA TRP A 236 -4.41 9.87 17.09
C TRP A 236 -2.96 9.35 17.07
N LEU A 237 -2.19 9.58 15.98
CA LEU A 237 -0.78 9.23 15.89
C LEU A 237 0.06 9.89 17.01
N LEU A 238 -0.22 11.16 17.33
CA LEU A 238 0.41 11.83 18.46
C LEU A 238 0.10 11.13 19.79
N ARG A 239 -1.15 10.72 20.00
CA ARG A 239 -1.61 10.06 21.23
C ARG A 239 -0.95 8.69 21.44
N ILE A 240 -0.73 7.91 20.38
CA ILE A 240 -0.10 6.59 20.49
C ILE A 240 1.44 6.66 20.63
N GLY A 241 2.02 7.86 20.66
CA GLY A 241 3.44 8.07 20.91
C GLY A 241 4.27 8.44 19.67
N MET A 242 3.67 8.48 18.48
CA MET A 242 4.33 8.96 17.28
C MET A 242 4.42 10.49 17.25
N GLY A 243 4.61 11.19 18.36
CA GLY A 243 4.71 12.66 18.40
C GLY A 243 6.14 13.22 18.27
N THR A 244 7.15 12.35 18.38
CA THR A 244 8.55 12.74 18.47
C THR A 244 9.13 13.18 17.12
N ARG A 245 10.34 13.76 17.14
CA ARG A 245 11.09 14.06 15.92
C ARG A 245 11.46 12.79 15.15
N ALA A 246 11.75 11.69 15.86
CA ALA A 246 12.13 10.41 15.25
C ALA A 246 11.05 9.86 14.30
N SER A 247 9.77 9.97 14.68
CA SER A 247 8.65 9.49 13.86
C SER A 247 8.08 10.57 12.93
N HIS A 248 8.74 11.73 12.77
CA HIS A 248 8.20 12.85 11.98
C HIS A 248 7.96 12.47 10.52
N GLU A 249 8.96 11.84 9.89
CA GLU A 249 8.87 11.43 8.49
C GLU A 249 7.78 10.37 8.29
N SER A 250 7.72 9.37 9.16
CA SER A 250 6.68 8.34 9.17
C SER A 250 5.28 8.93 9.31
N ARG A 251 5.08 9.87 10.24
CA ARG A 251 3.81 10.59 10.36
C ARG A 251 3.42 11.30 9.07
N MET A 252 4.35 12.02 8.43
CA MET A 252 4.06 12.74 7.20
C MET A 252 3.69 11.78 6.07
N ALA A 253 4.36 10.63 5.97
CA ALA A 253 4.06 9.60 4.99
C ALA A 253 2.65 9.01 5.17
N LEU A 254 2.23 8.74 6.41
CA LEU A 254 0.89 8.22 6.72
C LEU A 254 -0.24 9.23 6.44
N LEU A 255 0.05 10.54 6.54
CA LEU A 255 -0.95 11.60 6.38
C LEU A 255 -1.05 12.12 4.93
N LYS A 256 -0.12 11.76 4.04
CA LYS A 256 0.05 12.39 2.73
C LYS A 256 -1.21 12.32 1.87
N ASP A 257 -1.82 11.13 1.80
CA ASP A 257 -2.90 10.79 0.85
C ASP A 257 -4.30 10.88 1.47
N LEU A 258 -4.40 11.40 2.69
CA LEU A 258 -5.68 11.57 3.40
C LEU A 258 -6.39 12.87 3.01
N ASN A 259 -7.70 12.94 3.24
CA ASN A 259 -8.47 14.15 3.02
C ASN A 259 -8.30 15.19 4.15
N GLY A 260 -8.40 16.48 3.82
CA GLY A 260 -8.46 17.60 4.77
C GLY A 260 -7.11 18.19 5.20
N TRP A 261 -7.12 18.87 6.33
CA TRP A 261 -5.97 19.63 6.87
C TRP A 261 -5.48 19.05 8.19
N SER A 262 -4.17 18.98 8.36
CA SER A 262 -3.57 18.44 9.59
C SER A 262 -3.65 19.39 10.79
N ALA A 263 -3.74 20.71 10.55
CA ALA A 263 -3.69 21.74 11.59
C ALA A 263 -5.07 22.21 12.07
N PHE A 264 -6.10 22.04 11.25
CA PHE A 264 -7.45 22.56 11.49
C PHE A 264 -8.43 21.41 11.53
N ARG A 265 -9.43 21.49 12.40
CA ARG A 265 -10.41 20.42 12.53
C ARG A 265 -11.44 20.52 11.41
N THR A 266 -11.87 21.73 11.09
CA THR A 266 -12.89 22.01 10.07
C THR A 266 -12.33 22.82 8.91
N GLU A 267 -13.01 22.76 7.77
CA GLU A 267 -12.70 23.58 6.61
C GLU A 267 -12.86 25.07 6.90
N GLU A 268 -13.91 25.45 7.63
CA GLU A 268 -14.19 26.84 8.01
C GLU A 268 -13.01 27.46 8.79
N GLU A 269 -12.43 26.72 9.75
CA GLU A 269 -11.25 27.15 10.50
C GLU A 269 -10.04 27.37 9.57
N ALA A 270 -9.82 26.44 8.63
CA ALA A 270 -8.72 26.51 7.66
C ALA A 270 -8.89 27.73 6.74
N MET A 271 -10.10 27.96 6.23
CA MET A 271 -10.42 29.11 5.37
C MET A 271 -10.29 30.43 6.13
N ALA A 272 -10.82 30.52 7.36
CA ALA A 272 -10.72 31.71 8.19
C ALA A 272 -9.25 32.07 8.49
N HIS A 273 -8.42 31.07 8.78
CA HIS A 273 -6.99 31.27 8.95
C HIS A 273 -6.33 31.75 7.65
N ALA A 274 -6.66 31.15 6.51
CA ALA A 274 -6.12 31.56 5.21
C ALA A 274 -6.50 33.01 4.84
N ARG A 275 -7.74 33.44 5.14
CA ARG A 275 -8.20 34.84 4.93
C ARG A 275 -7.39 35.81 5.79
N LYS A 276 -7.27 35.56 7.09
CA LYS A 276 -6.44 36.39 8.00
C LYS A 276 -4.98 36.48 7.55
N GLN A 277 -4.41 35.39 7.05
CA GLN A 277 -3.03 35.40 6.54
C GLN A 277 -2.88 36.21 5.24
N LYS A 278 -3.90 36.24 4.37
CA LYS A 278 -3.90 37.09 3.17
C LYS A 278 -4.00 38.57 3.55
N GLU A 279 -4.92 38.93 4.44
CA GLU A 279 -5.09 40.31 4.94
C GLU A 279 -3.79 40.86 5.54
N ARG A 280 -3.09 40.07 6.36
CA ARG A 280 -1.79 40.45 6.93
C ARG A 280 -0.68 40.66 5.90
N ARG A 281 -0.72 39.95 4.76
CA ARG A 281 0.26 40.15 3.68
C ARG A 281 -0.05 41.43 2.89
N HIS A 282 -1.34 41.71 2.66
CA HIS A 282 -1.77 42.91 1.96
C HIS A 282 -1.62 44.20 2.78
N GLN A 283 -1.69 44.14 4.11
CA GLN A 283 -1.40 45.30 4.97
C GLN A 283 0.08 45.68 5.09
N ASN A 284 0.99 44.79 4.67
CA ASN A 284 2.44 44.99 4.76
C ASN A 284 3.09 45.28 3.39
N LEU A 285 2.28 45.61 2.37
CA LEU A 285 2.67 46.05 1.02
C LEU A 285 2.22 47.49 0.83
#